data_AF-A0A938GK15-F1
#
_entry.id   AF-A0A938GK15-F1
#
_cell.length_a   1.000
_cell.length_b   1.000
_cell.length_c   1.000
_cell.angle_alpha   90.00
_cell.angle_beta   90.00
_cell.angle_gamma   90.00
#
_symmetry.space_group_name_H-M   'P 1'
#
loop_
_entity.id
_entity.type
_entity.pdbx_description
1 polymer ?
#
loop_
_entity_poly.entity_id
_entity_poly.type
_entity_poly.pdbx_seq_one_letter_code
_entity_poly.pdbx_strand_id
1 'polypeptide(L)'
;MARPRELLDAIVLRDLASNTAAKGHWQLIEEVCRLLYGVTDSMTLPQLDSVLHAEGISSVAETASESRVRAIQAKILNGQLGLQNVPGLYWLGWGEARFPGVFHLFGQRFSPDAWLMTRVVMDAVKRNGSILTRRMPSALDVAYGVLANDSVAPLIADSIRAPASGPHPARWQNGREYQHNLLAARLTVDAAASEAWNQSLYTGWLWMLRGLSGPTTGSEYPEAMRTLAWSRYTLNSQLASWTHLRHASILYTKQSSTLPFLCYFPAAYVEPRLEFWDRMQALGTSMASGLERVGRVQDLPMVRLASLPAVNDSRSFVVPAGLILSNAASHLRHFSDTVAKLREVSRHQLNRVEPPESLKTFLSKLIEETDSMSWGYTLGGINL
;
A
#
# COMPACT_ATOMS: atom_id res chain seq x y z
N MET A 1 -14.60 -15.96 12.82
CA MET A 1 -14.53 -15.53 14.23
C MET A 1 -14.22 -16.75 15.07
N ALA A 2 -13.54 -16.59 16.20
CA ALA A 2 -13.20 -17.74 17.05
C ALA A 2 -14.37 -18.21 17.92
N ARG A 3 -15.36 -17.35 18.19
CA ARG A 3 -16.44 -17.66 19.14
C ARG A 3 -17.83 -17.58 18.48
N PRO A 4 -18.78 -18.48 18.84
CA PRO A 4 -20.16 -18.44 18.32
C PRO A 4 -20.85 -17.09 18.52
N ARG A 5 -20.60 -16.43 19.66
CA ARG A 5 -21.13 -15.09 19.96
C ARG A 5 -20.66 -14.02 18.96
N GLU A 6 -19.37 -13.98 18.65
CA GLU A 6 -18.80 -13.01 17.70
C GLU A 6 -19.35 -13.23 16.28
N LEU A 7 -19.63 -14.48 15.92
CA LEU A 7 -20.26 -14.83 14.66
C LEU A 7 -21.72 -14.33 14.61
N LEU A 8 -22.48 -14.50 15.70
CA LEU A 8 -23.83 -13.95 15.81
C LEU A 8 -23.83 -12.41 15.69
N ASP A 9 -22.93 -11.72 16.38
CA ASP A 9 -22.80 -10.27 16.30
C ASP A 9 -22.52 -9.82 14.84
N ALA A 10 -21.65 -10.55 14.12
CA ALA A 10 -21.38 -10.26 12.73
C ALA A 10 -22.57 -10.55 11.80
N ILE A 11 -23.35 -11.59 12.07
CA ILE A 11 -24.57 -11.91 11.31
C ILE A 11 -25.61 -10.80 11.51
N VAL A 12 -25.82 -10.34 12.75
CA VAL A 12 -26.73 -9.24 13.06
C VAL A 12 -26.26 -7.95 12.39
N LEU A 13 -24.97 -7.62 12.49
CA LEU A 13 -24.40 -6.43 11.85
C LEU A 13 -24.55 -6.49 10.33
N ARG A 14 -24.34 -7.67 9.73
CA ARG A 14 -24.56 -7.90 8.30
C ARG A 14 -26.02 -7.66 7.92
N ASP A 15 -26.96 -8.15 8.71
CA ASP A 15 -28.39 -8.03 8.43
C ASP A 15 -28.83 -6.57 8.47
N LEU A 16 -28.42 -5.84 9.52
CA LEU A 16 -28.63 -4.40 9.65
C LEU A 16 -28.01 -3.61 8.49
N ALA A 17 -26.78 -3.93 8.10
CA ALA A 17 -26.12 -3.28 6.97
C ALA A 17 -26.83 -3.58 5.65
N SER A 18 -27.34 -4.80 5.46
CA SER A 18 -27.94 -5.25 4.20
C SER A 18 -29.38 -4.80 4.00
N ASN A 19 -30.12 -4.61 5.09
CA ASN A 19 -31.53 -4.24 5.09
C ASN A 19 -31.77 -2.73 5.23
N THR A 20 -30.71 -1.91 5.16
CA THR A 20 -30.79 -0.45 5.24
C THR A 20 -30.09 0.20 4.05
N ALA A 21 -30.32 1.50 3.84
CA ALA A 21 -29.58 2.31 2.86
C ALA A 21 -28.06 2.35 3.15
N ALA A 22 -27.61 1.91 4.33
CA ALA A 22 -26.19 1.81 4.67
C ALA A 22 -25.42 0.84 3.75
N LYS A 23 -26.08 -0.14 3.12
CA LYS A 23 -25.45 -1.08 2.18
C LYS A 23 -24.73 -0.35 1.04
N GLY A 24 -25.41 0.62 0.41
CA GLY A 24 -24.87 1.39 -0.71
C GLY A 24 -23.67 2.24 -0.28
N HIS A 25 -23.77 2.93 0.87
CA HIS A 25 -22.65 3.71 1.41
C HIS A 25 -21.45 2.83 1.77
N TRP A 26 -21.69 1.66 2.38
CA TRP A 26 -20.63 0.71 2.68
C TRP A 26 -19.93 0.20 1.42
N GLN A 27 -20.70 -0.16 0.39
CA GLN A 27 -20.17 -0.59 -0.91
C GLN A 27 -19.29 0.48 -1.53
N LEU A 28 -19.73 1.75 -1.51
CA LEU A 28 -18.95 2.87 -2.01
C LEU A 28 -17.63 3.04 -1.26
N ILE A 29 -17.66 3.01 0.09
CA ILE A 29 -16.44 3.09 0.91
C ILE A 29 -15.49 1.92 0.59
N GLU A 30 -16.03 0.71 0.47
CA GLU A 30 -15.24 -0.48 0.16
C GLU A 30 -14.61 -0.39 -1.23
N GLU A 31 -15.33 0.10 -2.24
CA GLU A 31 -14.80 0.31 -3.60
C GLU A 31 -13.66 1.33 -3.62
N VAL A 32 -13.83 2.47 -2.92
CA VAL A 32 -12.80 3.49 -2.80
C VAL A 32 -11.56 2.95 -2.06
N CYS A 33 -11.76 2.31 -0.90
CA CYS A 33 -10.65 1.75 -0.14
C CYS A 33 -9.94 0.64 -0.92
N ARG A 34 -10.68 -0.19 -1.67
CA ARG A 34 -10.09 -1.24 -2.52
C ARG A 34 -9.27 -0.64 -3.65
N LEU A 35 -9.76 0.42 -4.29
CA LEU A 35 -9.02 1.14 -5.33
C LEU A 35 -7.72 1.73 -4.79
N LEU A 36 -7.75 2.34 -3.60
CA LEU A 36 -6.58 3.02 -3.04
C LEU A 36 -5.59 2.06 -2.38
N TYR A 37 -6.08 1.10 -1.62
CA TYR A 37 -5.26 0.35 -0.66
C TYR A 37 -5.30 -1.16 -0.87
N GLY A 38 -6.14 -1.65 -1.78
CA GLY A 38 -6.26 -3.06 -2.11
C GLY A 38 -7.30 -3.80 -1.28
N VAL A 39 -7.30 -5.12 -1.40
CA VAL A 39 -8.29 -5.99 -0.76
C VAL A 39 -8.12 -6.04 0.75
N THR A 40 -9.21 -6.24 1.47
CA THR A 40 -9.15 -6.45 2.92
C THR A 40 -8.50 -7.78 3.29
N ASP A 41 -7.75 -7.80 4.39
CA ASP A 41 -7.16 -9.00 4.98
C ASP A 41 -8.04 -9.54 6.12
N SER A 42 -9.35 -9.61 5.84
CA SER A 42 -10.42 -10.12 6.70
C SER A 42 -11.66 -10.46 5.88
N MET A 43 -12.63 -11.16 6.48
CA MET A 43 -13.90 -11.48 5.84
C MET A 43 -14.75 -10.21 5.66
N THR A 44 -15.38 -10.10 4.51
CA THR A 44 -16.26 -8.99 4.11
C THR A 44 -17.74 -9.34 4.30
N LEU A 45 -18.62 -8.33 4.19
CA LEU A 45 -20.08 -8.53 4.16
C LEU A 45 -20.51 -9.51 3.05
N PRO A 46 -20.13 -9.35 1.76
CA PRO A 46 -20.54 -10.29 0.71
C PRO A 46 -20.03 -11.72 0.92
N GLN A 47 -18.86 -11.89 1.51
CA GLN A 47 -18.33 -13.22 1.84
C GLN A 47 -19.14 -13.87 2.96
N LEU A 48 -19.53 -13.12 3.99
CA LEU A 48 -20.41 -13.61 5.04
C LEU A 48 -21.81 -13.93 4.51
N ASP A 49 -22.37 -13.08 3.63
CA ASP A 49 -23.63 -13.34 2.92
C ASP A 49 -23.59 -14.68 2.17
N SER A 50 -22.50 -14.92 1.43
CA SER A 50 -22.32 -16.14 0.64
C SER A 50 -22.29 -17.39 1.53
N VAL A 51 -21.64 -17.32 2.70
CA VAL A 51 -21.62 -18.43 3.67
C VAL A 51 -23.03 -18.69 4.22
N LEU A 52 -23.74 -17.63 4.60
CA LEU A 52 -25.08 -17.76 5.19
C LEU A 52 -26.10 -18.28 4.18
N HIS A 53 -26.04 -17.80 2.93
CA HIS A 53 -26.90 -18.28 1.85
C HIS A 53 -26.65 -19.76 1.55
N ALA A 54 -25.38 -20.21 1.56
CA ALA A 54 -25.02 -21.61 1.36
C ALA A 54 -25.52 -22.54 2.49
N GLU A 55 -25.81 -22.00 3.68
CA GLU A 55 -26.40 -22.72 4.82
C GLU A 55 -27.93 -22.57 4.90
N GLY A 56 -28.54 -21.95 3.88
CA GLY A 56 -29.97 -21.68 3.83
C GLY A 56 -30.43 -20.74 4.95
N ILE A 57 -29.59 -19.80 5.38
CA ILE A 57 -29.93 -18.81 6.40
C ILE A 57 -30.36 -17.52 5.72
N SER A 58 -31.66 -17.24 5.79
CA SER A 58 -32.27 -16.07 5.17
C SER A 58 -32.57 -14.94 6.15
N SER A 59 -32.60 -15.24 7.46
CA SER A 59 -32.92 -14.28 8.52
C SER A 59 -32.06 -14.48 9.77
N VAL A 60 -31.99 -13.44 10.62
CA VAL A 60 -31.30 -13.54 11.92
C VAL A 60 -32.01 -14.53 12.85
N ALA A 61 -33.34 -14.62 12.80
CA ALA A 61 -34.13 -15.50 13.67
C ALA A 61 -33.73 -16.99 13.54
N GLU A 62 -33.32 -17.38 12.33
CA GLU A 62 -32.83 -18.71 12.01
C GLU A 62 -31.48 -19.08 12.67
N THR A 63 -30.80 -18.10 13.26
CA THR A 63 -29.54 -18.26 14.00
C THR A 63 -29.73 -18.42 15.51
N ALA A 64 -30.99 -18.52 15.98
CA ALA A 64 -31.31 -18.83 17.38
C ALA A 64 -30.83 -20.23 17.82
N SER A 65 -30.57 -21.14 16.87
CA SER A 65 -30.06 -22.48 17.15
C SER A 65 -28.53 -22.49 17.25
N GLU A 66 -28.01 -22.81 18.43
CA GLU A 66 -26.56 -22.92 18.66
C GLU A 66 -25.88 -23.95 17.74
N SER A 67 -26.56 -25.05 17.41
CA SER A 67 -26.02 -26.06 16.49
C SER A 67 -25.84 -25.52 15.07
N ARG A 68 -26.78 -24.68 14.57
CA ARG A 68 -26.63 -24.00 13.27
C ARG A 68 -25.48 -23.00 13.30
N VAL A 69 -25.36 -22.19 14.35
CA VAL A 69 -24.25 -21.23 14.51
C VAL A 69 -22.90 -21.95 14.52
N ARG A 70 -22.81 -23.09 15.20
CA ARG A 70 -21.59 -23.92 15.22
C ARG A 70 -21.28 -24.55 13.86
N ALA A 71 -22.28 -24.92 13.06
CA ALA A 71 -22.07 -25.42 11.70
C ALA A 71 -21.48 -24.33 10.78
N ILE A 72 -22.04 -23.11 10.80
CA ILE A 72 -21.49 -21.95 10.07
C ILE A 72 -20.06 -21.67 10.51
N GLN A 73 -19.82 -21.67 11.83
CA GLN A 73 -18.50 -21.44 12.39
C GLN A 73 -17.49 -22.48 11.90
N ALA A 74 -17.85 -23.76 11.92
CA ALA A 74 -16.99 -24.84 11.43
C ALA A 74 -16.65 -24.64 9.95
N LYS A 75 -17.61 -24.22 9.12
CA LYS A 75 -17.37 -23.93 7.70
C LYS A 75 -16.41 -22.76 7.49
N ILE A 76 -16.54 -21.69 8.28
CA ILE A 76 -15.60 -20.56 8.25
C ILE A 76 -14.19 -21.00 8.68
N LEU A 77 -14.08 -21.80 9.74
CA LEU A 77 -12.79 -22.27 10.28
C LEU A 77 -12.10 -23.30 9.37
N ASN A 78 -12.89 -24.12 8.66
CA ASN A 78 -12.38 -25.09 7.69
C ASN A 78 -12.10 -24.45 6.31
N GLY A 79 -12.70 -23.30 6.03
CA GLY A 79 -12.45 -22.53 4.82
C GLY A 79 -11.26 -21.58 4.92
N GLN A 80 -11.11 -20.75 3.88
CA GLN A 80 -10.09 -19.70 3.79
C GLN A 80 -10.65 -18.29 4.09
N LEU A 81 -11.93 -18.18 4.42
CA LEU A 81 -12.60 -16.89 4.61
C LEU A 81 -12.14 -16.21 5.90
N GLY A 82 -11.72 -14.95 5.75
CA GLY A 82 -11.26 -14.10 6.84
C GLY A 82 -9.90 -14.48 7.42
N LEU A 83 -9.17 -15.41 6.82
CA LEU A 83 -7.78 -15.64 7.18
C LEU A 83 -6.97 -14.35 7.01
N GLN A 84 -6.14 -14.05 8.00
CA GLN A 84 -5.27 -12.88 7.96
C GLN A 84 -3.87 -13.31 7.51
N ASN A 85 -3.42 -12.80 6.37
CA ASN A 85 -2.05 -12.99 5.90
C ASN A 85 -1.07 -12.12 6.69
N VAL A 86 -1.54 -10.98 7.19
CA VAL A 86 -0.85 -10.09 8.11
C VAL A 86 -1.62 -10.12 9.44
N PRO A 87 -1.18 -10.87 10.46
CA PRO A 87 -1.93 -10.96 11.71
C PRO A 87 -2.09 -9.57 12.35
N GLY A 88 -3.34 -9.20 12.68
CA GLY A 88 -3.65 -7.95 13.40
C GLY A 88 -3.61 -8.08 14.93
N LEU A 89 -3.40 -9.31 15.42
CA LEU A 89 -3.34 -9.67 16.83
C LEU A 89 -2.02 -10.40 17.10
N TYR A 90 -1.45 -10.19 18.29
CA TYR A 90 -0.26 -10.91 18.74
C TYR A 90 -0.66 -12.13 19.55
N TRP A 91 0.00 -13.26 19.30
CA TRP A 91 -0.11 -14.45 20.14
C TRP A 91 0.98 -14.43 21.21
N LEU A 92 0.59 -14.44 22.48
CA LEU A 92 1.52 -14.42 23.62
C LEU A 92 1.82 -15.82 24.20
N GLY A 93 1.37 -16.89 23.52
CA GLY A 93 1.59 -18.27 23.96
C GLY A 93 2.86 -18.91 23.37
N TRP A 94 3.34 -19.97 24.01
CA TRP A 94 4.46 -20.78 23.52
C TRP A 94 3.92 -21.87 22.60
N GLY A 95 4.04 -21.69 21.28
CA GLY A 95 3.58 -22.66 20.27
C GLY A 95 3.13 -22.01 18.97
N GLU A 96 2.76 -22.81 17.97
CA GLU A 96 2.17 -22.30 16.73
C GLU A 96 0.72 -21.89 16.97
N ALA A 97 0.40 -20.63 16.63
CA ALA A 97 -0.95 -20.11 16.68
C ALA A 97 -1.57 -20.10 15.29
N ARG A 98 -2.72 -20.75 15.15
CA ARG A 98 -3.60 -20.53 14.01
C ARG A 98 -4.59 -19.42 14.38
N PHE A 99 -4.41 -18.25 13.80
CA PHE A 99 -5.36 -17.15 14.00
C PHE A 99 -6.72 -17.52 13.37
N PRO A 100 -7.83 -17.26 14.08
CA PRO A 100 -9.16 -17.49 13.53
C PRO A 100 -9.42 -16.53 12.36
N GLY A 101 -10.32 -16.92 11.46
CA GLY A 101 -10.84 -15.98 10.47
C GLY A 101 -11.49 -14.78 11.17
N VAL A 102 -11.19 -13.56 10.74
CA VAL A 102 -11.74 -12.33 11.32
C VAL A 102 -12.73 -11.69 10.36
N PHE A 103 -13.78 -11.06 10.88
CA PHE A 103 -14.70 -10.23 10.10
C PHE A 103 -14.57 -8.78 10.55
N HIS A 104 -14.51 -7.88 9.57
CA HIS A 104 -14.57 -6.46 9.82
C HIS A 104 -15.55 -5.83 8.85
N LEU A 105 -16.37 -4.90 9.36
CA LEU A 105 -17.15 -4.03 8.49
C LEU A 105 -16.22 -3.18 7.62
N PHE A 106 -15.17 -2.61 8.20
CA PHE A 106 -14.12 -1.87 7.49
C PHE A 106 -12.75 -2.45 7.85
N GLY A 107 -12.35 -3.49 7.13
CA GLY A 107 -11.09 -4.19 7.41
C GLY A 107 -9.86 -3.44 6.90
N GLN A 108 -8.74 -3.61 7.63
CA GLN A 108 -7.43 -3.16 7.15
C GLN A 108 -7.00 -3.95 5.91
N ARG A 109 -6.32 -3.26 4.99
CA ARG A 109 -5.93 -3.82 3.70
C ARG A 109 -4.63 -4.59 3.78
N PHE A 110 -4.60 -5.71 3.06
CA PHE A 110 -3.39 -6.47 2.86
C PHE A 110 -2.35 -5.60 2.13
N SER A 111 -1.09 -5.69 2.56
CA SER A 111 0.01 -5.08 1.83
C SER A 111 1.23 -6.02 1.80
N PRO A 112 1.91 -6.15 0.64
CA PRO A 112 3.01 -7.11 0.49
C PRO A 112 4.21 -6.77 1.37
N ASP A 113 4.42 -5.50 1.68
CA ASP A 113 5.46 -5.04 2.58
C ASP A 113 5.14 -5.31 4.05
N ALA A 114 3.90 -5.13 4.49
CA ALA A 114 3.50 -5.55 5.84
C ALA A 114 3.62 -7.07 5.99
N TRP A 115 3.17 -7.82 4.98
CA TRP A 115 3.33 -9.27 4.95
C TRP A 115 4.79 -9.70 5.00
N LEU A 116 5.67 -9.10 4.21
CA LEU A 116 7.09 -9.44 4.24
C LEU A 116 7.69 -9.15 5.61
N MET A 117 7.37 -8.00 6.20
CA MET A 117 7.86 -7.63 7.54
C MET A 117 7.45 -8.65 8.61
N THR A 118 6.26 -9.24 8.53
CA THR A 118 5.85 -10.28 9.50
C THR A 118 6.60 -11.59 9.29
N ARG A 119 7.18 -11.85 8.10
CA ARG A 119 7.97 -13.07 7.85
C ARG A 119 9.41 -12.99 8.36
N VAL A 120 9.89 -11.81 8.70
CA VAL A 120 11.29 -11.58 9.10
C VAL A 120 11.46 -11.15 10.55
N VAL A 121 10.42 -11.27 11.37
CA VAL A 121 10.44 -10.99 12.81
C VAL A 121 10.19 -12.25 13.64
N MET A 122 10.28 -12.11 14.96
CA MET A 122 10.02 -13.17 15.93
C MET A 122 8.63 -13.78 15.73
N ASP A 123 8.53 -15.09 15.93
CA ASP A 123 7.43 -16.01 15.54
C ASP A 123 7.66 -16.73 14.19
N ALA A 124 8.10 -16.00 13.16
CA ALA A 124 8.36 -16.52 11.82
C ALA A 124 9.81 -17.01 11.66
N VAL A 125 10.77 -16.32 12.27
CA VAL A 125 12.20 -16.66 12.17
C VAL A 125 12.57 -17.66 13.26
N LYS A 126 12.97 -18.87 12.86
CA LYS A 126 13.37 -19.97 13.76
C LYS A 126 14.75 -20.49 13.38
N ARG A 127 15.57 -20.84 14.39
CA ARG A 127 16.85 -21.56 14.23
C ARG A 127 16.79 -22.84 15.06
N ASN A 128 16.94 -23.99 14.42
CA ASN A 128 16.89 -25.31 15.08
C ASN A 128 15.65 -25.48 15.98
N GLY A 129 14.49 -25.03 15.49
CA GLY A 129 13.21 -25.08 16.23
C GLY A 129 13.02 -23.99 17.28
N SER A 130 14.06 -23.22 17.61
CA SER A 130 13.99 -22.11 18.58
C SER A 130 13.70 -20.77 17.89
N ILE A 131 12.80 -19.97 18.45
CA ILE A 131 12.44 -18.65 17.92
C ILE A 131 13.64 -17.71 18.05
N LEU A 132 14.02 -17.08 16.94
CA LEU A 132 14.99 -15.99 16.95
C LEU A 132 14.28 -14.68 17.30
N THR A 133 14.71 -14.03 18.37
CA THR A 133 14.07 -12.81 18.90
C THR A 133 14.44 -11.56 18.10
N ARG A 134 14.16 -11.55 16.79
CA ARG A 134 14.23 -10.36 15.94
C ARG A 134 12.92 -9.59 16.11
N ARG A 135 12.90 -8.54 16.92
CA ARG A 135 11.65 -7.84 17.28
C ARG A 135 11.25 -6.75 16.29
N MET A 136 12.15 -6.39 15.39
CA MET A 136 11.94 -5.26 14.49
C MET A 136 12.43 -5.63 13.09
N PRO A 137 11.59 -5.40 12.06
CA PRO A 137 12.06 -5.44 10.68
C PRO A 137 12.90 -4.19 10.39
N SER A 138 13.64 -4.22 9.29
CA SER A 138 14.38 -3.06 8.76
C SER A 138 13.74 -2.58 7.47
N ALA A 139 13.88 -1.29 7.16
CA ALA A 139 13.57 -0.77 5.83
C ALA A 139 14.36 -1.49 4.73
N LEU A 140 15.55 -2.01 5.05
CA LEU A 140 16.36 -2.82 4.14
C LEU A 140 15.67 -4.15 3.76
N ASP A 141 14.85 -4.72 4.65
CA ASP A 141 14.10 -5.95 4.38
C ASP A 141 13.07 -5.69 3.26
N VAL A 142 12.42 -4.53 3.28
CA VAL A 142 11.48 -4.10 2.23
C VAL A 142 12.21 -3.78 0.93
N ALA A 143 13.33 -3.05 1.00
CA ALA A 143 14.14 -2.73 -0.17
C ALA A 143 14.57 -4.00 -0.90
N TYR A 144 15.11 -4.98 -0.17
CA TYR A 144 15.52 -6.25 -0.75
C TYR A 144 14.31 -7.07 -1.20
N GLY A 145 13.33 -7.26 -0.33
CA GLY A 145 12.31 -8.29 -0.47
C GLY A 145 11.07 -7.88 -1.27
N VAL A 146 10.68 -6.61 -1.21
CA VAL A 146 9.52 -6.08 -1.95
C VAL A 146 9.95 -5.31 -3.18
N LEU A 147 10.93 -4.41 -3.02
CA LEU A 147 11.39 -3.54 -4.10
C LEU A 147 12.43 -4.21 -4.99
N ALA A 148 12.86 -5.43 -4.68
CA ALA A 148 13.88 -6.16 -5.42
C ALA A 148 15.22 -5.43 -5.60
N ASN A 149 15.60 -4.59 -4.64
CA ASN A 149 16.87 -3.88 -4.67
C ASN A 149 17.98 -4.78 -4.11
N ASP A 150 18.69 -5.48 -4.98
CA ASP A 150 19.75 -6.40 -4.57
C ASP A 150 21.00 -5.67 -4.01
N SER A 151 21.13 -4.36 -4.23
CA SER A 151 22.27 -3.58 -3.75
C SER A 151 22.33 -3.44 -2.22
N VAL A 152 21.24 -3.76 -1.52
CA VAL A 152 21.20 -3.77 -0.06
C VAL A 152 21.73 -5.06 0.55
N ALA A 153 21.95 -6.12 -0.23
CA ALA A 153 22.37 -7.42 0.29
C ALA A 153 23.64 -7.36 1.18
N PRO A 154 24.69 -6.56 0.84
CA PRO A 154 25.84 -6.41 1.73
C PRO A 154 25.48 -5.79 3.09
N LEU A 155 24.60 -4.77 3.11
CA LEU A 155 24.16 -4.11 4.35
C LEU A 155 23.34 -5.04 5.24
N ILE A 156 22.50 -5.88 4.63
CA ILE A 156 21.74 -6.92 5.33
C ILE A 156 22.70 -7.95 5.92
N ALA A 157 23.69 -8.39 5.15
CA ALA A 157 24.70 -9.33 5.62
C ALA A 157 25.52 -8.76 6.79
N ASP A 158 25.86 -7.47 6.74
CA ASP A 158 26.52 -6.77 7.86
C ASP A 158 25.62 -6.72 9.10
N SER A 159 24.33 -6.42 8.96
CA SER A 159 23.36 -6.46 10.06
C SER A 159 23.23 -7.85 10.68
N ILE A 160 23.23 -8.92 9.85
CA ILE A 160 23.18 -10.31 10.31
C ILE A 160 24.44 -10.67 11.11
N ARG A 161 25.63 -10.23 10.66
CA ARG A 161 26.92 -10.48 11.33
C ARG A 161 27.15 -9.61 12.56
N ALA A 162 26.53 -8.43 12.62
CA ALA A 162 26.67 -7.51 13.73
C ALA A 162 26.14 -8.12 15.04
N PRO A 163 26.67 -7.73 16.21
CA PRO A 163 26.18 -8.24 17.48
C PRO A 163 24.74 -7.82 17.74
N ALA A 164 23.96 -8.70 18.38
CA ALA A 164 22.60 -8.41 18.84
C ALA A 164 22.59 -7.54 20.11
N SER A 165 23.29 -6.41 20.08
CA SER A 165 23.47 -5.49 21.20
C SER A 165 23.50 -4.03 20.71
N GLY A 166 23.63 -3.09 21.65
CA GLY A 166 23.68 -1.66 21.35
C GLY A 166 22.33 -0.94 21.45
N PRO A 167 22.26 0.33 20.98
CA PRO A 167 21.06 1.14 21.09
C PRO A 167 19.93 0.61 20.22
N HIS A 168 18.74 1.13 20.45
CA HIS A 168 17.61 0.91 19.54
C HIS A 168 17.93 1.57 18.17
N PRO A 169 17.65 0.94 17.01
CA PRO A 169 16.99 -0.36 16.83
C PRO A 169 17.95 -1.57 16.77
N ALA A 170 19.28 -1.36 16.75
CA ALA A 170 20.30 -2.38 16.47
C ALA A 170 20.15 -3.65 17.32
N ARG A 171 19.91 -3.54 18.63
CA ARG A 171 19.73 -4.70 19.53
C ARG A 171 18.56 -5.62 19.16
N TRP A 172 17.56 -5.11 18.44
CA TRP A 172 16.36 -5.85 18.05
C TRP A 172 16.40 -6.34 16.61
N GLN A 173 17.35 -5.83 15.82
CA GLN A 173 17.50 -6.15 14.41
C GLN A 173 18.70 -7.07 14.18
N ASN A 174 19.88 -6.68 14.65
CA ASN A 174 21.15 -7.27 14.29
C ASN A 174 21.40 -8.64 14.96
N GLY A 175 22.35 -9.40 14.43
CA GLY A 175 22.81 -10.65 15.05
C GLY A 175 21.73 -11.75 15.03
N ARG A 176 20.91 -11.77 13.98
CA ARG A 176 19.81 -12.72 13.78
C ARG A 176 19.93 -13.28 12.37
N GLU A 177 19.96 -14.59 12.24
CA GLU A 177 20.00 -15.28 10.95
C GLU A 177 18.56 -15.42 10.40
N TYR A 178 18.08 -14.41 9.66
CA TYR A 178 16.75 -14.40 9.04
C TYR A 178 16.78 -14.45 7.50
N GLN A 179 17.96 -14.65 6.91
CA GLN A 179 18.18 -14.59 5.47
C GLN A 179 17.32 -15.58 4.68
N HIS A 180 17.05 -16.78 5.22
CA HIS A 180 16.22 -17.79 4.55
C HIS A 180 14.76 -17.33 4.47
N ASN A 181 14.23 -16.77 5.56
CA ASN A 181 12.90 -16.17 5.60
C ASN A 181 12.80 -14.98 4.63
N LEU A 182 13.79 -14.10 4.64
CA LEU A 182 13.82 -12.93 3.76
C LEU A 182 13.85 -13.34 2.28
N LEU A 183 14.68 -14.33 1.92
CA LEU A 183 14.75 -14.86 0.56
C LEU A 183 13.45 -15.54 0.15
N ALA A 184 12.85 -16.36 1.01
CA ALA A 184 11.56 -16.99 0.73
C ALA A 184 10.44 -15.96 0.52
N ALA A 185 10.42 -14.90 1.34
CA ALA A 185 9.48 -13.80 1.19
C ALA A 185 9.71 -13.03 -0.12
N ARG A 186 10.98 -12.74 -0.46
CA ARG A 186 11.37 -12.13 -1.74
C ARG A 186 10.89 -12.95 -2.93
N LEU A 187 11.17 -14.25 -2.96
CA LEU A 187 10.73 -15.13 -4.05
C LEU A 187 9.21 -15.20 -4.18
N THR A 188 8.49 -15.14 -3.05
CA THR A 188 7.01 -15.09 -3.07
C THR A 188 6.51 -13.78 -3.69
N VAL A 189 7.10 -12.64 -3.35
CA VAL A 189 6.73 -11.34 -3.92
C VAL A 189 7.11 -11.27 -5.40
N ASP A 190 8.25 -11.83 -5.78
CA ASP A 190 8.72 -11.89 -7.17
C ASP A 190 7.82 -12.75 -8.06
N ALA A 191 7.23 -13.80 -7.51
CA ALA A 191 6.27 -14.66 -8.21
C ALA A 191 4.87 -14.05 -8.36
N ALA A 192 4.61 -12.87 -7.78
CA ALA A 192 3.32 -12.21 -7.90
C ALA A 192 3.08 -11.76 -9.34
N ALA A 193 1.92 -12.15 -9.89
CA ALA A 193 1.50 -11.77 -11.23
C ALA A 193 1.32 -10.24 -11.36
N SER A 194 1.45 -9.72 -12.59
CA SER A 194 1.31 -8.28 -12.89
C SER A 194 -0.01 -7.68 -12.39
N GLU A 195 -1.08 -8.48 -12.39
CA GLU A 195 -2.41 -8.07 -11.97
C GLU A 195 -2.47 -7.74 -10.47
N ALA A 196 -1.67 -8.44 -9.65
CA ALA A 196 -1.58 -8.17 -8.22
C ALA A 196 -0.93 -6.80 -7.94
N TRP A 197 0.04 -6.41 -8.77
CA TRP A 197 0.67 -5.10 -8.70
C TRP A 197 -0.24 -3.97 -9.18
N ASN A 198 -1.17 -4.25 -10.10
CA ASN A 198 -2.10 -3.27 -10.65
C ASN A 198 -3.46 -3.19 -9.92
N GLN A 199 -3.62 -3.90 -8.81
CA GLN A 199 -4.90 -3.97 -8.10
C GLN A 199 -5.29 -2.70 -7.33
N SER A 200 -4.33 -1.89 -6.88
CA SER A 200 -4.59 -0.67 -6.13
C SER A 200 -3.50 0.39 -6.31
N LEU A 201 -3.78 1.64 -5.91
CA LEU A 201 -2.77 2.69 -5.84
C LEU A 201 -1.55 2.23 -5.04
N TYR A 202 -1.78 1.61 -3.88
CA TYR A 202 -0.72 1.18 -2.98
C TYR A 202 0.21 0.13 -3.60
N THR A 203 -0.33 -0.96 -4.17
CA THR A 203 0.51 -1.99 -4.79
C THR A 203 1.16 -1.49 -6.07
N GLY A 204 0.47 -0.64 -6.84
CA GLY A 204 1.03 -0.01 -8.03
C GLY A 204 2.17 0.97 -7.70
N TRP A 205 2.09 1.68 -6.58
CA TRP A 205 3.17 2.54 -6.09
C TRP A 205 4.41 1.73 -5.70
N LEU A 206 4.23 0.62 -4.99
CA LEU A 206 5.33 -0.30 -4.69
C LEU A 206 5.96 -0.87 -5.97
N TRP A 207 5.13 -1.21 -6.97
CA TRP A 207 5.60 -1.71 -8.25
C TRP A 207 6.39 -0.66 -9.02
N MET A 208 5.93 0.59 -9.02
CA MET A 208 6.67 1.71 -9.56
C MET A 208 8.04 1.83 -8.89
N LEU A 209 8.11 1.88 -7.56
CA LEU A 209 9.39 1.96 -6.83
C LEU A 209 10.30 0.76 -7.12
N ARG A 210 9.75 -0.43 -7.27
CA ARG A 210 10.47 -1.64 -7.66
C ARG A 210 11.17 -1.50 -9.03
N GLY A 211 10.67 -0.66 -9.94
CA GLY A 211 11.30 -0.38 -11.24
C GLY A 211 12.62 0.40 -11.14
N LEU A 212 12.92 1.01 -9.98
CA LEU A 212 14.21 1.68 -9.74
C LEU A 212 15.35 0.71 -9.40
N SER A 213 15.04 -0.55 -9.12
CA SER A 213 16.01 -1.54 -8.64
C SER A 213 16.86 -2.19 -9.75
N GLY A 214 16.53 -1.94 -11.02
CA GLY A 214 17.35 -2.40 -12.15
C GLY A 214 18.78 -1.86 -12.07
N PRO A 215 19.80 -2.68 -12.39
CA PRO A 215 21.20 -2.26 -12.32
C PRO A 215 21.48 -1.13 -13.33
N THR A 216 22.23 -0.13 -12.89
CA THR A 216 22.66 1.01 -13.71
C THR A 216 24.13 0.93 -14.12
N THR A 217 24.75 -0.24 -14.01
CA THR A 217 26.19 -0.43 -14.28
C THR A 217 26.52 -0.47 -15.78
N GLY A 218 25.51 -0.57 -16.64
CA GLY A 218 25.65 -0.60 -18.09
C GLY A 218 26.22 0.70 -18.67
N SER A 219 26.86 0.58 -19.84
CA SER A 219 27.49 1.70 -20.55
C SER A 219 26.50 2.75 -21.08
N GLU A 220 25.21 2.41 -21.14
CA GLU A 220 24.12 3.29 -21.52
C GLU A 220 23.82 4.36 -20.45
N TYR A 221 24.10 4.10 -19.18
CA TYR A 221 23.86 5.06 -18.09
C TYR A 221 25.03 6.05 -17.94
N PRO A 222 24.83 7.28 -17.44
CA PRO A 222 25.90 8.20 -17.07
C PRO A 222 26.89 7.59 -16.06
N GLU A 223 28.17 7.98 -16.12
CA GLU A 223 29.22 7.40 -15.26
C GLU A 223 28.90 7.50 -13.77
N ALA A 224 28.35 8.63 -13.32
CA ALA A 224 27.92 8.82 -11.93
C ALA A 224 26.88 7.77 -11.50
N MET A 225 25.96 7.38 -12.41
CA MET A 225 24.91 6.40 -12.14
C MET A 225 25.43 4.97 -12.00
N ARG A 226 26.62 4.67 -12.53
CA ARG A 226 27.23 3.34 -12.48
C ARG A 226 27.91 3.04 -11.14
N THR A 227 27.88 3.98 -10.20
CA THR A 227 28.62 3.89 -8.93
C THR A 227 27.78 3.29 -7.80
N LEU A 228 28.45 2.75 -6.78
CA LEU A 228 27.80 2.32 -5.55
C LEU A 228 27.10 3.50 -4.84
N ALA A 229 27.69 4.70 -4.89
CA ALA A 229 27.10 5.90 -4.30
C ALA A 229 25.73 6.21 -4.92
N TRP A 230 25.60 6.10 -6.25
CA TRP A 230 24.31 6.27 -6.91
C TRP A 230 23.30 5.18 -6.55
N SER A 231 23.76 3.94 -6.43
CA SER A 231 22.89 2.86 -5.95
C SER A 231 22.34 3.13 -4.55
N ARG A 232 23.15 3.74 -3.66
CA ARG A 232 22.72 4.18 -2.32
C ARG A 232 21.78 5.38 -2.37
N TYR A 233 21.99 6.31 -3.31
CA TYR A 233 21.06 7.40 -3.57
C TYR A 233 19.69 6.87 -4.03
N THR A 234 19.65 5.98 -5.03
CA THR A 234 18.40 5.34 -5.48
C THR A 234 17.70 4.60 -4.35
N LEU A 235 18.45 3.84 -3.53
CA LEU A 235 17.90 3.19 -2.34
C LEU A 235 17.25 4.19 -1.37
N ASN A 236 17.90 5.32 -1.10
CA ASN A 236 17.35 6.36 -0.22
C ASN A 236 16.04 6.91 -0.78
N SER A 237 16.01 7.26 -2.08
CA SER A 237 14.78 7.72 -2.76
C SER A 237 13.65 6.70 -2.69
N GLN A 238 13.94 5.41 -2.92
CA GLN A 238 12.98 4.32 -2.77
C GLN A 238 12.41 4.25 -1.35
N LEU A 239 13.27 4.28 -0.32
CA LEU A 239 12.87 4.17 1.08
C LEU A 239 12.11 5.41 1.56
N ALA A 240 12.50 6.60 1.12
CA ALA A 240 11.80 7.84 1.44
C ALA A 240 10.37 7.84 0.87
N SER A 241 10.22 7.47 -0.40
CA SER A 241 8.91 7.37 -1.05
C SER A 241 8.03 6.29 -0.41
N TRP A 242 8.59 5.09 -0.15
CA TRP A 242 7.88 4.03 0.56
C TRP A 242 7.43 4.45 1.97
N THR A 243 8.29 5.15 2.72
CA THR A 243 7.94 5.68 4.05
C THR A 243 6.79 6.68 3.98
N HIS A 244 6.79 7.55 2.97
CA HIS A 244 5.70 8.51 2.76
C HIS A 244 4.38 7.81 2.38
N LEU A 245 4.43 6.77 1.52
CA LEU A 245 3.28 5.94 1.19
C LEU A 245 2.67 5.31 2.45
N ARG A 246 3.50 4.72 3.33
CA ARG A 246 3.06 4.13 4.61
C ARG A 246 2.42 5.15 5.53
N HIS A 247 3.00 6.35 5.61
CA HIS A 247 2.47 7.44 6.41
C HIS A 247 1.08 7.87 5.92
N ALA A 248 0.92 8.07 4.60
CA ALA A 248 -0.35 8.49 4.00
C ALA A 248 -1.44 7.40 4.03
N SER A 249 -1.06 6.13 4.12
CA SER A 249 -2.00 5.00 4.13
C SER A 249 -2.26 4.40 5.53
N ILE A 250 -1.69 5.00 6.58
CA ILE A 250 -1.57 4.41 7.93
C ILE A 250 -2.91 3.96 8.56
N LEU A 251 -4.02 4.60 8.19
CA LEU A 251 -5.36 4.24 8.70
C LEU A 251 -6.00 3.06 7.98
N TYR A 252 -5.60 2.78 6.73
CA TYR A 252 -6.29 1.83 5.86
C TYR A 252 -5.47 0.60 5.53
N THR A 253 -4.15 0.72 5.42
CA THR A 253 -3.25 -0.42 5.21
C THR A 253 -2.83 -1.04 6.54
N LYS A 254 -2.58 -2.35 6.57
CA LYS A 254 -2.06 -3.05 7.75
C LYS A 254 -0.77 -2.36 8.26
N GLN A 255 -0.85 -1.82 9.47
CA GLN A 255 0.29 -1.20 10.13
C GLN A 255 1.34 -2.24 10.55
N SER A 256 2.60 -1.80 10.55
CA SER A 256 3.72 -2.40 11.29
C SER A 256 4.08 -1.39 12.38
N SER A 257 4.13 -1.77 13.67
CA SER A 257 4.23 -0.78 14.75
C SER A 257 5.69 -0.43 15.15
N THR A 258 6.05 0.88 15.13
CA THR A 258 7.15 1.57 15.87
C THR A 258 7.11 3.12 15.65
N LEU A 259 7.83 3.96 16.43
CA LEU A 259 7.62 5.45 16.60
C LEU A 259 8.61 6.42 15.81
N PRO A 260 8.27 7.71 15.47
CA PRO A 260 8.95 8.51 14.39
C PRO A 260 9.54 9.94 14.73
N PHE A 261 10.35 10.57 13.80
CA PHE A 261 10.44 12.03 13.35
C PHE A 261 11.56 12.31 12.25
N LEU A 262 11.45 13.36 11.37
CA LEU A 262 12.25 13.64 10.12
C LEU A 262 12.42 15.15 9.71
N CYS A 263 13.33 15.49 8.73
CA CYS A 263 13.45 16.74 7.87
C CYS A 263 14.32 16.57 6.55
N TYR A 264 14.39 17.60 5.64
CA TYR A 264 14.44 17.68 4.12
C TYR A 264 15.72 18.27 3.38
N PHE A 265 15.88 18.18 2.00
CA PHE A 265 16.80 18.96 1.07
C PHE A 265 16.44 18.99 -0.49
N PRO A 266 17.06 19.85 -1.38
CA PRO A 266 16.61 20.19 -2.79
C PRO A 266 17.56 19.99 -4.05
N ALA A 267 17.06 20.42 -5.25
CA ALA A 267 17.54 20.60 -6.67
C ALA A 267 17.58 19.39 -7.67
N ALA A 268 17.06 19.55 -8.90
CA ALA A 268 16.48 18.45 -9.72
C ALA A 268 17.20 18.06 -11.05
N TYR A 269 17.32 16.75 -11.27
CA TYR A 269 17.72 16.04 -12.50
C TYR A 269 16.69 14.93 -12.76
N VAL A 270 16.24 14.74 -14.01
CA VAL A 270 15.28 13.66 -14.34
C VAL A 270 16.06 12.36 -14.54
N GLU A 271 15.83 11.37 -13.67
CA GLU A 271 16.55 10.10 -13.73
C GLU A 271 16.11 9.24 -14.93
N PRO A 272 17.05 8.72 -15.76
CA PRO A 272 16.73 7.92 -16.94
C PRO A 272 16.31 6.48 -16.60
N ARG A 273 15.14 6.33 -15.96
CA ARG A 273 14.58 5.07 -15.46
C ARG A 273 13.28 4.73 -16.21
N LEU A 274 13.40 4.22 -17.45
CA LEU A 274 12.23 4.04 -18.33
C LEU A 274 11.14 3.16 -17.72
N GLU A 275 11.50 2.04 -17.09
CA GLU A 275 10.55 1.15 -16.44
C GLU A 275 9.81 1.82 -15.27
N PHE A 276 10.50 2.65 -14.49
CA PHE A 276 9.88 3.43 -13.42
C PHE A 276 8.84 4.40 -13.98
N TRP A 277 9.18 5.13 -15.05
CA TRP A 277 8.26 6.08 -15.66
C TRP A 277 7.06 5.39 -16.31
N ASP A 278 7.26 4.26 -16.98
CA ASP A 278 6.18 3.43 -17.54
C ASP A 278 5.19 2.99 -16.45
N ARG A 279 5.70 2.48 -15.33
CA ARG A 279 4.86 2.05 -14.19
C ARG A 279 4.17 3.24 -13.51
N MET A 280 4.84 4.38 -13.39
CA MET A 280 4.25 5.61 -12.83
C MET A 280 3.10 6.15 -13.71
N GLN A 281 3.27 6.15 -15.03
CA GLN A 281 2.23 6.55 -15.97
C GLN A 281 1.03 5.61 -15.90
N ALA A 282 1.29 4.30 -15.89
CA ALA A 282 0.25 3.28 -15.76
C ALA A 282 -0.53 3.44 -14.45
N LEU A 283 0.16 3.74 -13.33
CA LEU A 283 -0.45 4.00 -12.04
C LEU A 283 -1.40 5.21 -12.09
N GLY A 284 -0.94 6.36 -12.59
CA GLY A 284 -1.78 7.55 -12.72
C GLY A 284 -3.01 7.31 -13.61
N THR A 285 -2.82 6.63 -14.74
CA THR A 285 -3.89 6.31 -15.70
C THR A 285 -4.93 5.36 -15.11
N SER A 286 -4.47 4.32 -14.41
CA SER A 286 -5.34 3.34 -13.74
C SER A 286 -6.15 4.01 -12.62
N MET A 287 -5.52 4.89 -11.84
CA MET A 287 -6.19 5.60 -10.75
C MET A 287 -7.20 6.62 -11.25
N ALA A 288 -6.88 7.37 -12.31
CA ALA A 288 -7.86 8.24 -12.95
C ALA A 288 -9.11 7.45 -13.40
N SER A 289 -8.91 6.33 -14.09
CA SER A 289 -10.00 5.48 -14.56
C SER A 289 -10.80 4.86 -13.41
N GLY A 290 -10.14 4.53 -12.31
CA GLY A 290 -10.80 4.06 -11.09
C GLY A 290 -11.67 5.13 -10.43
N LEU A 291 -11.15 6.36 -10.29
CA LEU A 291 -11.90 7.49 -9.74
C LEU A 291 -13.08 7.87 -10.64
N GLU A 292 -12.92 7.85 -11.96
CA GLU A 292 -14.03 8.06 -12.92
C GLU A 292 -15.14 7.03 -12.74
N ARG A 293 -14.78 5.76 -12.53
CA ARG A 293 -15.77 4.70 -12.28
C ARG A 293 -16.53 4.93 -10.97
N VAL A 294 -15.82 5.26 -9.89
CA VAL A 294 -16.45 5.58 -8.59
C VAL A 294 -17.30 6.86 -8.69
N GLY A 295 -16.83 7.86 -9.44
CA GLY A 295 -17.53 9.13 -9.65
C GLY A 295 -18.83 9.01 -10.45
N ARG A 296 -19.08 7.87 -11.12
CA ARG A 296 -20.32 7.56 -11.85
C ARG A 296 -21.37 6.84 -11.00
N VAL A 297 -21.07 6.51 -9.75
CA VAL A 297 -22.04 5.92 -8.82
C VAL A 297 -23.18 6.94 -8.58
N GLN A 298 -24.42 6.48 -8.61
CA GLN A 298 -25.58 7.33 -8.32
C GLN A 298 -25.62 7.69 -6.83
N ASP A 299 -26.20 8.85 -6.51
CA ASP A 299 -26.42 9.31 -5.12
C ASP A 299 -25.14 9.51 -4.28
N LEU A 300 -24.04 9.93 -4.92
CA LEU A 300 -22.84 10.33 -4.21
C LEU A 300 -23.12 11.50 -3.23
N PRO A 301 -22.56 11.47 -2.01
CA PRO A 301 -22.85 12.47 -0.99
C PRO A 301 -22.29 13.84 -1.35
N MET A 302 -22.89 14.88 -0.76
CA MET A 302 -22.27 16.20 -0.72
C MET A 302 -21.19 16.23 0.36
N VAL A 303 -20.01 16.73 0.01
CA VAL A 303 -18.87 16.82 0.92
C VAL A 303 -18.72 18.27 1.36
N ARG A 304 -18.66 18.47 2.69
CA ARG A 304 -18.31 19.77 3.27
C ARG A 304 -16.80 19.87 3.37
N LEU A 305 -16.21 20.74 2.56
CA LEU A 305 -14.82 21.10 2.58
C LEU A 305 -14.66 22.34 3.46
N ALA A 306 -13.98 22.19 4.59
CA ALA A 306 -13.61 23.31 5.44
C ALA A 306 -12.28 23.91 4.95
N SER A 307 -12.17 25.25 4.94
CA SER A 307 -10.89 25.92 4.75
C SER A 307 -9.87 25.41 5.78
N LEU A 308 -8.61 25.27 5.36
CA LEU A 308 -7.53 24.98 6.28
C LEU A 308 -7.41 26.14 7.29
N PRO A 309 -7.10 25.88 8.57
CA PRO A 309 -7.09 26.89 9.64
C PRO A 309 -6.08 28.04 9.43
N ALA A 310 -5.26 27.99 8.37
CA ALA A 310 -4.33 29.05 7.99
C ALA A 310 -5.03 30.27 7.36
N VAL A 311 -6.27 30.13 6.89
CA VAL A 311 -7.07 31.25 6.37
C VAL A 311 -8.12 31.57 7.43
N ASN A 312 -8.11 32.80 7.95
CA ASN A 312 -9.06 33.30 8.95
C ASN A 312 -10.47 33.53 8.33
N ASP A 313 -10.92 32.59 7.51
CA ASP A 313 -12.13 32.63 6.71
C ASP A 313 -12.89 31.33 6.95
N SER A 314 -13.98 31.41 7.70
CA SER A 314 -14.84 30.29 8.11
C SER A 314 -15.73 29.75 6.98
N ARG A 315 -15.35 29.99 5.72
CA ARG A 315 -16.08 29.49 4.56
C ARG A 315 -15.93 27.98 4.47
N SER A 316 -17.08 27.32 4.46
CA SER A 316 -17.17 25.90 4.12
C SER A 316 -17.91 25.77 2.81
N PHE A 317 -17.33 25.02 1.88
CA PHE A 317 -17.91 24.75 0.59
C PHE A 317 -18.56 23.39 0.64
N VAL A 318 -19.78 23.29 0.12
CA VAL A 318 -20.50 22.02 -0.01
C VAL A 318 -20.46 21.63 -1.47
N VAL A 319 -19.75 20.57 -1.79
CA VAL A 319 -19.46 20.18 -3.18
C VAL A 319 -19.90 18.74 -3.42
N PRO A 320 -20.48 18.41 -4.58
CA PRO A 320 -20.77 17.02 -4.93
C PRO A 320 -19.48 16.18 -4.91
N ALA A 321 -19.48 15.03 -4.23
CA ALA A 321 -18.32 14.13 -4.24
C ALA A 321 -17.94 13.70 -5.66
N GLY A 322 -18.92 13.55 -6.56
CA GLY A 322 -18.66 13.26 -7.98
C GLY A 322 -17.78 14.30 -8.67
N LEU A 323 -17.94 15.59 -8.35
CA LEU A 323 -17.11 16.68 -8.90
C LEU A 323 -15.67 16.62 -8.35
N ILE A 324 -15.52 16.32 -7.05
CA ILE A 324 -14.21 16.12 -6.43
C ILE A 324 -13.46 14.96 -7.11
N LEU A 325 -14.16 13.84 -7.32
CA LEU A 325 -13.61 12.65 -7.95
C LEU A 325 -13.26 12.89 -9.43
N SER A 326 -14.10 13.62 -10.18
CA SER A 326 -13.81 13.95 -11.58
C SER A 326 -12.60 14.87 -11.70
N ASN A 327 -12.46 15.86 -10.81
CA ASN A 327 -11.32 16.76 -10.81
C ASN A 327 -10.03 16.03 -10.43
N ALA A 328 -10.07 15.15 -9.42
CA ALA A 328 -8.95 14.30 -9.06
C ALA A 328 -8.55 13.36 -10.20
N ALA A 329 -9.51 12.78 -10.92
CA ALA A 329 -9.23 11.97 -12.11
C ALA A 329 -8.56 12.80 -13.22
N SER A 330 -9.08 14.00 -13.50
CA SER A 330 -8.48 14.92 -14.49
C SER A 330 -7.05 15.31 -14.11
N HIS A 331 -6.80 15.56 -12.82
CA HIS A 331 -5.46 15.83 -12.32
C HIS A 331 -4.52 14.63 -12.55
N LEU A 332 -4.97 13.41 -12.25
CA LEU A 332 -4.17 12.20 -12.48
C LEU A 332 -3.91 11.91 -13.97
N ARG A 333 -4.85 12.28 -14.87
CA ARG A 333 -4.62 12.23 -16.32
C ARG A 333 -3.50 13.20 -16.71
N HIS A 334 -3.58 14.45 -16.26
CA HIS A 334 -2.54 15.45 -16.53
C HIS A 334 -1.18 15.07 -15.94
N PHE A 335 -1.17 14.50 -14.73
CA PHE A 335 0.02 13.92 -14.12
C PHE A 335 0.59 12.79 -14.99
N SER A 336 -0.25 11.88 -15.50
CA SER A 336 0.18 10.79 -16.39
C SER A 336 0.79 11.32 -17.69
N ASP A 337 0.22 12.37 -18.26
CA ASP A 337 0.77 13.05 -19.45
C ASP A 337 2.13 13.70 -19.16
N THR A 338 2.28 14.29 -17.98
CA THR A 338 3.55 14.87 -17.49
C THR A 338 4.61 13.78 -17.34
N VAL A 339 4.24 12.65 -16.72
CA VAL A 339 5.12 11.48 -16.56
C VAL A 339 5.53 10.89 -17.90
N ALA A 340 4.62 10.86 -18.89
CA ALA A 340 4.94 10.41 -20.25
C ALA A 340 6.03 11.29 -20.90
N LYS A 341 5.96 12.61 -20.70
CA LYS A 341 7.00 13.54 -21.17
C LYS A 341 8.32 13.37 -20.43
N LEU A 342 8.30 13.13 -19.12
CA LEU A 342 9.52 12.83 -18.33
C LEU A 342 10.18 11.52 -18.75
N ARG A 343 9.37 10.50 -19.10
CA ARG A 343 9.85 9.27 -19.72
C ARG A 343 10.54 9.55 -21.05
N GLU A 344 9.95 10.44 -21.85
CA GLU A 344 10.51 10.81 -23.14
C GLU A 344 11.87 11.49 -22.98
N VAL A 345 11.97 12.46 -22.07
CA VAL A 345 13.25 13.09 -21.67
C VAL A 345 14.26 12.03 -21.24
N SER A 346 13.84 11.10 -20.39
CA SER A 346 14.67 9.98 -19.90
C SER A 346 15.20 9.10 -21.03
N ARG A 347 14.38 8.84 -22.05
CA ARG A 347 14.77 8.08 -23.26
C ARG A 347 15.81 8.83 -24.08
N HIS A 348 15.65 10.13 -24.26
CA HIS A 348 16.64 10.98 -24.93
C HIS A 348 17.98 10.99 -24.17
N GLN A 349 17.94 11.19 -22.86
CA GLN A 349 19.12 11.15 -21.99
C GLN A 349 19.84 9.79 -22.04
N LEU A 350 19.09 8.68 -21.98
CA LEU A 350 19.66 7.33 -22.06
C LEU A 350 20.34 7.06 -23.41
N ASN A 351 19.72 7.52 -24.49
CA ASN A 351 20.28 7.40 -25.85
C ASN A 351 21.41 8.41 -26.14
N ARG A 352 21.70 9.31 -25.19
CA ARG A 352 22.66 10.43 -25.36
C ARG A 352 22.32 11.33 -26.56
N VAL A 353 21.03 11.47 -26.84
CA VAL A 353 20.50 12.35 -27.88
C VAL A 353 19.88 13.56 -27.19
N GLU A 354 20.19 14.74 -27.70
CA GLU A 354 19.61 15.97 -27.18
C GLU A 354 18.08 15.94 -27.29
N PRO A 355 17.33 16.29 -26.23
CA PRO A 355 15.87 16.37 -26.31
C PRO A 355 15.43 17.45 -27.30
N PRO A 356 14.32 17.27 -28.04
CA PRO A 356 13.74 18.32 -28.87
C PRO A 356 13.36 19.55 -28.04
N GLU A 357 13.31 20.71 -28.69
CA GLU A 357 13.07 22.01 -28.03
C GLU A 357 11.75 22.05 -27.25
N SER A 358 10.74 21.30 -27.71
CA SER A 358 9.46 21.14 -26.99
C SER A 358 9.61 20.49 -25.62
N LEU A 359 10.49 19.48 -25.48
CA LEU A 359 10.76 18.82 -24.20
C LEU A 359 11.65 19.68 -23.29
N LYS A 360 12.61 20.42 -23.85
CA LYS A 360 13.42 21.38 -23.10
C LYS A 360 12.55 22.50 -22.54
N THR A 361 11.66 23.07 -23.35
CA THR A 361 10.68 24.07 -22.92
C THR A 361 9.76 23.51 -21.84
N PHE A 362 9.29 22.27 -21.99
CA PHE A 362 8.49 21.60 -20.96
C PHE A 362 9.24 21.46 -19.63
N LEU A 363 10.51 21.06 -19.64
CA LEU A 363 11.33 20.92 -18.43
C LEU A 363 11.60 22.27 -17.76
N SER A 364 11.93 23.30 -18.54
CA SER A 364 12.10 24.67 -18.03
C SER A 364 10.81 25.14 -17.36
N LYS A 365 9.65 25.00 -18.01
CA LYS A 365 8.36 25.34 -17.39
C LYS A 365 8.06 24.54 -16.12
N LEU A 366 8.33 23.23 -16.11
CA LEU A 366 8.08 22.38 -14.95
C LEU A 366 8.91 22.81 -13.72
N ILE A 367 10.12 23.35 -13.94
CA ILE A 367 11.04 23.76 -12.87
C ILE A 367 10.85 25.26 -12.50
N GLU A 368 10.58 26.11 -13.49
CA GLU A 368 10.66 27.57 -13.37
C GLU A 368 9.28 28.23 -13.23
N GLU A 369 8.20 27.65 -13.78
CA GLU A 369 6.83 28.16 -13.60
C GLU A 369 6.21 27.55 -12.32
N THR A 370 6.74 27.94 -11.15
CA THR A 370 6.12 27.62 -9.84
C THR A 370 4.71 28.21 -9.67
N ASP A 371 4.33 29.18 -10.50
CA ASP A 371 3.04 29.90 -10.42
C ASP A 371 1.84 29.12 -11.00
N SER A 372 2.05 27.93 -11.60
CA SER A 372 0.97 27.04 -12.01
C SER A 372 0.76 25.84 -11.08
N MET A 373 1.70 25.56 -10.18
CA MET A 373 1.41 24.81 -8.96
C MET A 373 0.68 25.77 -8.03
N SER A 374 -0.62 25.90 -8.20
CA SER A 374 -1.43 26.71 -7.29
C SER A 374 -1.15 26.24 -5.86
N TRP A 375 -0.46 27.07 -5.09
CA TRP A 375 -0.65 27.15 -3.64
C TRP A 375 -2.08 27.60 -3.29
N GLY A 376 -2.92 27.87 -4.30
CA GLY A 376 -4.37 27.79 -4.17
C GLY A 376 -4.72 26.43 -3.58
N TYR A 377 -5.17 26.45 -2.34
CA TYR A 377 -5.62 25.28 -1.61
C TYR A 377 -6.65 24.50 -2.43
N THR A 378 -6.22 23.47 -3.15
CA THR A 378 -7.17 22.60 -3.85
C THR A 378 -7.78 21.64 -2.84
N LEU A 379 -8.93 22.02 -2.29
CA LEU A 379 -9.76 21.12 -1.49
C LEU A 379 -10.50 20.18 -2.44
N GLY A 380 -9.96 18.97 -2.62
CA GLY A 380 -10.57 17.96 -3.48
C GLY A 380 -10.49 18.26 -4.98
N GLY A 381 -9.39 18.87 -5.45
CA GLY A 381 -9.21 19.20 -6.88
C GLY A 381 -10.02 20.41 -7.36
N ILE A 382 -10.53 21.23 -6.44
CA ILE A 382 -11.23 22.48 -6.76
C ILE A 382 -10.29 23.63 -6.45
N ASN A 383 -9.92 24.40 -7.47
CA ASN A 383 -9.20 25.66 -7.26
C ASN A 383 -10.15 26.64 -6.56
N LEU A 384 -9.82 27.03 -5.32
CA LEU A 384 -10.51 28.08 -4.57
C LEU A 384 -10.06 29.47 -5.00
#